data_AF-A0A150FYZ6-F1
#
_entry.id   AF-A0A150FYZ6-F1
#
_cell.length_a   1.000
_cell.length_b   1.000
_cell.length_c   1.000
_cell.angle_alpha   90.00
_cell.angle_beta   90.00
_cell.angle_gamma   90.00
#
_symmetry.space_group_name_H-M   'P 1'
#
loop_
_entity.id
_entity.type
_entity.pdbx_description
1 polymer ?
#
loop_
_entity_poly.entity_id
_entity_poly.type
_entity_poly.pdbx_seq_one_letter_code
_entity_poly.pdbx_strand_id
1 'polypeptide(L)'
;MTDGCSLYTVNVVMDCLWECKVPVYVAAVKAEIGASGDPYFQGQRHYQMFLTSESLAPVVRRSVLPALFVELVGPHMRVSLLASPEDACVVCEPVTPFLHLFNMLLSQPGHMARLARVLRALKRGIRLLQNTYTQLSESIAAGRSTDSRAAAPPSQPGRDPSLQLPYPLRPGSGFRNVEALVHGDGRPNLLYVAEQEGSGRQVAVKFASTISEYATRVHRAWAAAGLAPELLANRPLHCGLTMLVMERLGPEDGWDAFYKLAPQLKRRLSEEVLRILATAHGVDVDGQGGAVHADMRQANVMVRMREDGQEPARPLQVRFLDFDWSGLVGQTRLPPFMRQRLPGFTAGVAATQEYDRALWRHEMAHGDA
;
A
#
# COMPACT_ATOMS: atom_id res chain seq x y z
N MET A 1 19.96 -31.11 15.24
CA MET A 1 19.66 -30.57 13.90
C MET A 1 20.96 -30.09 13.31
N THR A 2 21.26 -30.37 12.04
CA THR A 2 22.45 -29.84 11.37
C THR A 2 22.21 -28.38 11.02
N ASP A 3 23.10 -27.49 11.47
CA ASP A 3 23.08 -26.07 11.11
C ASP A 3 23.12 -25.91 9.58
N GLY A 4 22.22 -25.10 9.02
CA GLY A 4 22.22 -24.86 7.58
C GLY A 4 20.94 -24.23 7.04
N CYS A 5 21.01 -23.83 5.76
CA CYS A 5 19.85 -23.42 4.98
C CYS A 5 19.52 -24.52 3.97
N SER A 6 18.23 -24.81 3.81
CA SER A 6 17.73 -25.75 2.81
C SER A 6 16.62 -25.08 2.00
N LEU A 7 16.71 -25.20 0.68
CA LEU A 7 15.68 -24.73 -0.24
C LEU A 7 14.85 -25.92 -0.71
N TYR A 8 13.54 -25.81 -0.55
CA TYR A 8 12.58 -26.78 -1.04
C TYR A 8 11.94 -26.25 -2.31
N THR A 9 12.12 -27.00 -3.38
CA THR A 9 11.70 -26.60 -4.72
C THR A 9 10.64 -27.55 -5.26
N VAL A 10 9.87 -27.07 -6.24
CA VAL A 10 9.08 -27.91 -7.14
C VAL A 10 9.56 -27.72 -8.55
N ASN A 11 9.39 -28.76 -9.36
CA ASN A 11 9.70 -28.70 -10.77
C ASN A 11 8.56 -28.04 -11.53
N VAL A 12 8.92 -27.16 -12.45
CA VAL A 12 8.04 -26.43 -13.36
C VAL A 12 8.53 -26.77 -14.77
N VAL A 13 7.70 -27.49 -15.51
CA VAL A 13 7.94 -27.90 -16.90
C VAL A 13 7.45 -26.78 -17.82
N MET A 14 8.37 -26.16 -18.56
CA MET A 14 8.07 -24.99 -19.39
C MET A 14 7.75 -25.37 -20.84
N ASP A 15 8.34 -26.46 -21.33
CA ASP A 15 8.03 -27.13 -22.60
C ASP A 15 8.61 -28.57 -22.57
N CYS A 16 8.53 -29.31 -23.69
CA CYS A 16 9.02 -30.70 -23.78
C CYS A 16 10.54 -30.86 -23.53
N LEU A 17 11.30 -29.76 -23.44
CA LEU A 17 12.76 -29.75 -23.37
C LEU A 17 13.33 -28.96 -22.18
N TRP A 18 12.52 -28.17 -21.47
CA TRP A 18 12.95 -27.32 -20.37
C TRP A 18 12.16 -27.54 -19.07
N GLU A 19 12.89 -27.95 -18.02
CA GLU A 19 12.41 -28.08 -16.65
C GLU A 19 13.20 -27.12 -15.75
N CYS A 20 12.51 -26.33 -14.93
CA CYS A 20 13.14 -25.43 -13.96
C CYS A 20 12.64 -25.74 -12.55
N LYS A 21 13.51 -25.55 -11.55
CA LYS A 21 13.15 -25.70 -10.14
C LYS A 21 12.74 -24.35 -9.58
N VAL A 22 11.54 -24.22 -9.04
CA VAL A 22 11.07 -22.98 -8.40
C VAL A 22 10.98 -23.15 -6.88
N PRO A 23 11.23 -22.09 -6.09
CA PRO A 23 11.30 -22.20 -4.64
C PRO A 23 9.89 -22.14 -4.02
N VAL A 24 9.56 -23.10 -3.16
CA VAL A 24 8.29 -23.09 -2.40
C VAL A 24 8.51 -22.61 -0.98
N TYR A 25 9.56 -23.12 -0.32
CA TYR A 25 9.98 -22.58 0.95
C TYR A 25 11.48 -22.75 1.21
N VAL A 26 12.03 -21.83 2.00
CA VAL A 26 13.38 -21.87 2.55
C VAL A 26 13.27 -22.26 4.03
N ALA A 27 14.11 -23.16 4.50
CA ALA A 27 14.28 -23.43 5.92
C ALA A 27 15.70 -23.03 6.34
N ALA A 28 15.83 -22.14 7.34
CA ALA A 28 17.08 -21.89 8.01
C ALA A 28 17.02 -22.51 9.40
N VAL A 29 17.87 -23.51 9.65
CA VAL A 29 17.90 -24.25 10.91
C VAL A 29 19.21 -23.95 11.64
N LYS A 30 19.08 -23.55 12.91
CA LYS A 30 20.20 -23.20 13.79
C LYS A 30 20.02 -23.81 15.17
N ALA A 31 21.13 -24.21 15.79
CA ALA A 31 21.12 -24.75 17.15
C ALA A 31 20.50 -23.79 18.17
N GLU A 32 20.88 -22.50 18.14
CA GLU A 32 20.38 -21.45 19.03
C GLU A 32 20.38 -20.07 18.35
N ILE A 33 19.78 -19.07 18.99
CA ILE A 33 19.77 -17.69 18.49
C ILE A 33 21.20 -17.15 18.53
N GLY A 34 21.68 -16.66 17.38
CA GLY A 34 23.05 -16.17 17.23
C GLY A 34 24.09 -17.25 16.94
N ALA A 35 23.72 -18.54 16.97
CA ALA A 35 24.63 -19.62 16.59
C ALA A 35 24.93 -19.56 15.09
N SER A 36 26.21 -19.52 14.72
CA SER A 36 26.65 -19.56 13.32
C SER A 36 26.03 -18.46 12.44
N GLY A 37 25.78 -17.27 13.00
CA GLY A 37 25.24 -16.08 12.33
C GLY A 37 23.71 -15.97 12.34
N ASP A 38 23.19 -14.91 11.71
CA ASP A 38 21.74 -14.62 11.70
C ASP A 38 21.02 -15.47 10.63
N PRO A 39 20.09 -16.36 11.02
CA PRO A 39 19.32 -17.16 10.07
C PRO A 39 18.50 -16.30 9.10
N TYR A 40 18.03 -15.13 9.52
CA TYR A 40 17.22 -14.22 8.71
C TYR A 40 17.94 -13.78 7.45
N PHE A 41 19.17 -13.26 7.61
CA PHE A 41 19.98 -12.79 6.50
C PHE A 41 20.55 -13.93 5.66
N GLN A 42 20.92 -15.04 6.31
CA GLN A 42 21.46 -16.20 5.60
C GLN A 42 20.40 -16.88 4.72
N GLY A 43 19.17 -17.03 5.20
CA GLY A 43 18.06 -17.56 4.41
C GLY A 43 17.70 -16.67 3.22
N GLN A 44 17.65 -15.34 3.43
CA GLN A 44 17.48 -14.37 2.35
C GLN A 44 18.60 -14.45 1.32
N ARG A 45 19.86 -14.52 1.75
CA ARG A 45 20.99 -14.64 0.84
C ARG A 45 20.95 -15.95 0.06
N HIS A 46 20.58 -17.06 0.71
CA HIS A 46 20.43 -18.35 0.05
C HIS A 46 19.36 -18.29 -1.05
N TYR A 47 18.21 -17.66 -0.76
CA TYR A 47 17.17 -17.39 -1.73
C TYR A 47 17.64 -16.47 -2.87
N GLN A 48 18.35 -15.39 -2.54
CA GLN A 48 18.91 -14.46 -3.53
C GLN A 48 19.86 -15.16 -4.52
N MET A 49 20.75 -16.02 -4.01
CA MET A 49 21.67 -16.81 -4.85
C MET A 49 20.92 -17.82 -5.72
N PHE A 50 19.77 -18.32 -5.26
CA PHE A 50 18.93 -19.19 -6.08
C PHE A 50 18.33 -18.43 -7.27
N LEU A 51 17.87 -17.20 -7.05
CA LEU A 51 17.27 -16.34 -8.09
C LEU A 51 18.23 -16.00 -9.23
N THR A 52 19.54 -16.08 -9.02
CA THR A 52 20.54 -15.83 -10.07
C THR A 52 20.78 -17.03 -10.99
N SER A 53 20.08 -18.16 -10.78
CA SER A 53 20.17 -19.30 -11.69
C SER A 53 19.57 -18.96 -13.05
N GLU A 54 20.33 -19.15 -14.13
CA GLU A 54 19.85 -18.92 -15.50
C GLU A 54 18.60 -19.76 -15.83
N SER A 55 18.49 -20.96 -15.24
CA SER A 55 17.33 -21.84 -15.40
C SER A 55 16.01 -21.23 -14.93
N LEU A 56 16.05 -20.23 -14.04
CA LEU A 56 14.87 -19.54 -13.52
C LEU A 56 14.46 -18.32 -14.33
N ALA A 57 15.31 -17.85 -15.26
CA ALA A 57 15.08 -16.61 -15.99
C ALA A 57 13.68 -16.51 -16.63
N PRO A 58 13.10 -17.57 -17.24
CA PRO A 58 11.76 -17.47 -17.82
C PRO A 58 10.66 -17.26 -16.77
N VAL A 59 10.80 -17.84 -15.57
CA VAL A 59 9.83 -17.71 -14.47
C VAL A 59 9.97 -16.34 -13.79
N VAL A 60 11.22 -15.94 -13.54
CA VAL A 60 11.57 -14.65 -12.93
C VAL A 60 10.99 -13.48 -13.72
N ARG A 61 10.91 -13.60 -15.05
CA ARG A 61 10.29 -12.57 -15.90
C ARG A 61 8.79 -12.42 -15.71
N ARG A 62 8.08 -13.42 -15.20
CA ARG A 62 6.61 -13.43 -15.11
C ARG A 62 6.08 -13.52 -13.68
N SER A 63 6.97 -13.62 -12.69
CA SER A 63 6.59 -13.81 -11.29
C SER A 63 7.58 -13.13 -10.36
N VAL A 64 7.08 -12.65 -9.22
CA VAL A 64 7.92 -12.20 -8.10
C VAL A 64 8.48 -13.37 -7.27
N LEU A 65 8.24 -14.62 -7.69
CA LEU A 65 8.67 -15.85 -7.04
C LEU A 65 8.39 -15.89 -5.52
N PRO A 66 7.15 -15.74 -5.07
CA PRO A 66 6.86 -15.76 -3.64
C PRO A 66 7.23 -17.11 -3.01
N ALA A 67 7.99 -17.11 -1.92
CA ALA A 67 8.36 -18.31 -1.17
C ALA A 67 8.10 -18.11 0.32
N LEU A 68 7.79 -19.20 1.03
CA LEU A 68 7.74 -19.18 2.49
C LEU A 68 9.15 -19.28 3.07
N PHE A 69 9.41 -18.61 4.19
CA PHE A 69 10.69 -18.72 4.88
C PHE A 69 10.45 -19.12 6.33
N VAL A 70 11.01 -20.25 6.72
CA VAL A 70 10.88 -20.81 8.06
C VAL A 70 12.24 -20.78 8.74
N GLU A 71 12.32 -20.03 9.82
CA GLU A 71 13.49 -19.97 10.68
C GLU A 71 13.23 -20.85 11.89
N LEU A 72 14.04 -21.88 12.08
CA LEU A 72 13.98 -22.78 13.23
C LEU A 72 15.29 -22.63 14.01
N VAL A 73 15.20 -22.01 15.17
CA VAL A 73 16.35 -21.53 15.93
C VAL A 73 16.22 -22.01 17.37
N GLY A 74 16.90 -23.11 17.69
CA GLY A 74 16.66 -23.87 18.91
C GLY A 74 15.18 -24.26 19.03
N PRO A 75 14.49 -23.92 20.14
CA PRO A 75 13.07 -24.22 20.31
C PRO A 75 12.17 -23.14 19.70
N HIS A 76 12.67 -22.20 18.91
CA HIS A 76 11.88 -21.09 18.36
C HIS A 76 11.66 -21.24 16.86
N MET A 77 10.47 -20.87 16.40
CA MET A 77 10.11 -20.85 14.99
C MET A 77 9.57 -19.48 14.59
N ARG A 78 10.05 -18.92 13.48
CA ARG A 78 9.45 -17.74 12.83
C ARG A 78 9.11 -18.08 11.38
N VAL A 79 7.99 -17.54 10.90
CA VAL A 79 7.60 -17.63 9.49
C VAL A 79 7.63 -16.23 8.89
N SER A 80 8.29 -16.13 7.74
CA SER A 80 8.43 -14.93 6.93
C SER A 80 8.00 -15.23 5.50
N LEU A 81 7.71 -14.20 4.71
CA LEU A 81 7.43 -14.28 3.28
C LEU A 81 8.61 -13.70 2.51
N LEU A 82 9.10 -14.43 1.52
CA LEU A 82 10.11 -13.97 0.58
C LEU A 82 9.46 -13.67 -0.77
N ALA A 83 9.92 -12.62 -1.43
CA ALA A 83 9.62 -12.35 -2.82
C ALA A 83 10.78 -11.58 -3.45
N SER A 84 10.82 -11.57 -4.78
CA SER A 84 11.74 -10.76 -5.56
C SER A 84 10.93 -9.88 -6.50
N PRO A 85 10.67 -8.62 -6.18
CA PRO A 85 9.95 -7.71 -7.08
C PRO A 85 10.85 -7.25 -8.23
N GLU A 86 12.14 -7.03 -7.98
CA GLU A 86 13.14 -6.56 -8.93
C GLU A 86 14.31 -7.55 -9.04
N ASP A 87 15.13 -7.42 -10.07
CA ASP A 87 16.27 -8.31 -10.30
C ASP A 87 17.25 -8.29 -9.13
N ALA A 88 17.54 -9.49 -8.61
CA ALA A 88 18.38 -9.72 -7.43
C ALA A 88 17.97 -8.96 -6.15
N CYS A 89 16.82 -8.29 -6.13
CA CYS A 89 16.23 -7.71 -4.93
C CYS A 89 15.39 -8.77 -4.22
N VAL A 90 15.62 -8.94 -2.92
CA VAL A 90 14.86 -9.84 -2.06
C VAL A 90 14.14 -9.00 -1.01
N VAL A 91 12.83 -9.12 -0.99
CA VAL A 91 11.98 -8.62 0.09
C VAL A 91 11.65 -9.79 0.99
N CYS A 92 11.87 -9.60 2.29
CA CYS A 92 11.55 -10.57 3.32
C CYS A 92 10.70 -9.87 4.39
N GLU A 93 9.49 -10.36 4.64
CA GLU A 93 8.58 -9.81 5.63
C GLU A 93 8.21 -10.88 6.66
N PRO A 94 8.58 -10.72 7.95
CA PRO A 94 8.13 -11.60 9.02
C PRO A 94 6.61 -11.51 9.21
N VAL A 95 5.90 -12.63 9.05
CA VAL A 95 4.44 -12.71 9.25
C VAL A 95 4.05 -13.32 10.59
N THR A 96 5.04 -13.78 11.36
CA THR A 96 4.87 -14.16 12.76
C THR A 96 6.01 -13.60 13.61
N PRO A 97 5.81 -13.38 14.93
CA PRO A 97 6.94 -13.30 15.84
C PRO A 97 7.66 -14.65 15.94
N PHE A 98 8.77 -14.71 16.68
CA PHE A 98 9.32 -15.99 17.12
C PHE A 98 8.34 -16.68 18.07
N LEU A 99 7.93 -17.89 17.70
CA LEU A 99 7.05 -18.75 18.47
C LEU A 99 7.88 -19.85 19.09
N HIS A 100 7.88 -19.97 20.42
CA HIS A 100 8.51 -21.13 21.05
C HIS A 100 7.69 -22.41 20.80
N LEU A 101 8.39 -23.53 20.70
CA LEU A 101 7.84 -24.87 20.41
C LEU A 101 7.70 -25.72 21.68
N PHE A 102 8.05 -25.18 22.85
CA PHE A 102 7.80 -25.85 24.13
C PHE A 102 6.32 -26.15 24.32
N ASN A 103 6.01 -27.34 24.82
CA ASN A 103 4.65 -27.69 25.21
C ASN A 103 4.23 -26.86 26.43
N MET A 104 3.42 -25.84 26.18
CA MET A 104 2.89 -24.93 27.21
C MET A 104 1.37 -24.97 27.23
N LEU A 105 0.76 -26.13 26.94
CA LEU A 105 -0.70 -26.24 26.86
C LEU A 105 -1.41 -25.82 28.16
N LEU A 106 -0.80 -26.12 29.31
CA LEU A 106 -1.36 -25.79 30.62
C LEU A 106 -1.15 -24.33 31.02
N SER A 107 0.02 -23.76 30.72
CA SER A 107 0.40 -22.41 31.15
C SER A 107 0.07 -21.32 30.12
N GLN A 108 0.09 -21.64 28.82
CA GLN A 108 -0.13 -20.71 27.71
C GLN A 108 -0.95 -21.36 26.57
N PRO A 109 -2.22 -21.75 26.81
CA PRO A 109 -3.07 -22.38 25.80
C PRO A 109 -3.28 -21.51 24.55
N GLY A 110 -3.35 -20.19 24.71
CA GLY A 110 -3.47 -19.24 23.60
C GLY A 110 -2.27 -19.24 22.65
N HIS A 111 -1.05 -19.36 23.19
CA HIS A 111 0.16 -19.51 22.39
C HIS A 111 0.14 -20.82 21.61
N MET A 112 -0.21 -21.94 22.25
CA MET A 112 -0.30 -23.24 21.57
C MET A 112 -1.35 -23.25 20.44
N ALA A 113 -2.50 -22.60 20.66
CA ALA A 113 -3.51 -22.42 19.62
C ALA A 113 -2.98 -21.56 18.46
N ARG A 114 -2.23 -20.49 18.74
CA ARG A 114 -1.57 -19.66 17.71
C ARG A 114 -0.54 -20.48 16.93
N LEU A 115 0.32 -21.23 17.60
CA LEU A 115 1.32 -22.10 16.97
C LEU A 115 0.65 -23.12 16.03
N ALA A 116 -0.40 -23.80 16.49
CA ALA A 116 -1.15 -24.75 15.66
C ALA A 116 -1.78 -24.08 14.42
N ARG A 117 -2.34 -22.87 14.58
CA ARG A 117 -2.89 -22.09 13.45
C ARG A 117 -1.81 -21.69 12.45
N VAL A 118 -0.64 -21.29 12.93
CA VAL A 118 0.52 -20.94 12.08
C VAL A 118 1.01 -22.15 11.31
N LEU A 119 1.20 -23.31 11.96
CA LEU A 119 1.59 -24.55 11.28
C LEU A 119 0.57 -24.99 10.23
N ARG A 120 -0.72 -24.85 10.53
CA ARG A 120 -1.80 -25.11 9.57
C ARG A 120 -1.78 -24.13 8.39
N ALA A 121 -1.53 -22.85 8.65
CA ALA A 121 -1.41 -21.82 7.61
C ALA A 121 -0.19 -22.09 6.72
N LEU A 122 0.96 -22.44 7.31
CA LEU A 122 2.17 -22.82 6.59
C LEU A 122 1.90 -24.00 5.64
N LYS A 123 1.28 -25.07 6.13
CA LYS A 123 0.90 -26.23 5.29
C LYS A 123 -0.01 -25.84 4.11
N ARG A 124 -0.96 -24.93 4.35
CA ARG A 124 -1.86 -24.43 3.29
C ARG A 124 -1.11 -23.53 2.30
N GLY A 125 -0.24 -22.65 2.79
CA GLY A 125 0.57 -21.76 1.97
C GLY A 125 1.51 -22.51 1.04
N ILE A 126 2.18 -23.58 1.53
CA ILE A 126 3.00 -24.47 0.71
C ILE A 126 2.18 -25.02 -0.47
N ARG A 127 0.99 -25.58 -0.19
CA ARG A 127 0.12 -26.12 -1.25
C ARG A 127 -0.36 -25.07 -2.22
N LEU A 128 -0.68 -23.87 -1.73
CA LEU A 128 -1.10 -22.75 -2.58
C LEU A 128 0.01 -22.35 -3.54
N LEU A 129 1.24 -22.17 -3.04
CA LEU A 129 2.41 -21.85 -3.87
C LEU A 129 2.69 -22.94 -4.90
N GLN A 130 2.64 -24.22 -4.50
CA GLN A 130 2.80 -25.34 -5.42
C GLN A 130 1.79 -25.26 -6.56
N ASN A 131 0.50 -25.12 -6.24
CA ASN A 131 -0.57 -25.02 -7.24
C ASN A 131 -0.39 -23.80 -8.16
N THR A 132 0.00 -22.64 -7.61
CA THR A 132 0.26 -21.43 -8.39
C THR A 132 1.43 -21.64 -9.36
N TYR A 133 2.49 -22.30 -8.93
CA TYR A 133 3.61 -22.61 -9.82
C TYR A 133 3.26 -23.64 -10.89
N THR A 134 2.45 -24.64 -10.58
CA THR A 134 1.91 -25.57 -11.58
C THR A 134 1.09 -24.84 -12.64
N GLN A 135 0.18 -23.95 -12.24
CA GLN A 135 -0.62 -23.15 -13.17
C GLN A 135 0.23 -22.20 -14.02
N LEU A 136 1.27 -21.60 -13.44
CA LEU A 136 2.22 -20.77 -14.17
C LEU A 136 3.00 -21.59 -15.21
N SER A 137 3.40 -22.81 -14.85
CA SER A 137 4.03 -23.80 -15.73
C SER A 137 3.16 -24.06 -16.96
N GLU A 138 1.89 -24.39 -16.74
CA GLU A 138 0.91 -24.68 -17.78
C GLU A 138 0.66 -23.48 -18.69
N SER A 139 0.60 -22.26 -18.12
CA SER A 139 0.45 -21.01 -18.88
C SER A 139 1.64 -20.71 -19.78
N ILE A 140 2.86 -20.99 -19.30
CA ILE A 140 4.08 -20.83 -20.08
C ILE A 140 4.15 -21.87 -21.21
N ALA A 141 3.90 -23.15 -20.89
CA ALA A 141 3.91 -24.24 -21.86
C ALA A 141 2.84 -24.11 -22.96
N ALA A 142 1.67 -23.55 -22.62
CA ALA A 142 0.60 -23.33 -23.58
C ALA A 142 0.89 -22.18 -24.58
N GLY A 143 2.05 -21.53 -24.51
CA GLY A 143 2.37 -20.36 -25.35
C GLY A 143 1.39 -19.21 -25.16
N ARG A 144 0.61 -19.21 -24.06
CA ARG A 144 -0.32 -18.13 -23.72
C ARG A 144 0.51 -16.98 -23.18
N SER A 145 1.07 -16.24 -24.12
CA SER A 145 1.28 -14.83 -23.91
C SER A 145 -0.10 -14.25 -23.62
N THR A 146 -0.33 -13.78 -22.40
CA THR A 146 -1.44 -12.89 -22.10
C THR A 146 -1.14 -11.54 -22.75
N ASP A 147 -0.99 -11.53 -24.08
CA ASP A 147 -0.87 -10.33 -24.90
C ASP A 147 -2.27 -9.79 -25.14
N SER A 148 -2.74 -9.03 -24.16
CA SER A 148 -3.34 -7.75 -24.49
C SER A 148 -2.25 -6.69 -24.32
N ARG A 149 -1.28 -6.66 -25.24
CA ARG A 149 -0.29 -5.57 -25.32
C ARG A 149 -0.33 -4.93 -26.70
N ALA A 150 -0.77 -3.68 -26.70
CA ALA A 150 -0.34 -2.70 -27.68
C ALA A 150 1.20 -2.68 -27.72
N ALA A 151 1.73 -2.62 -28.93
CA ALA A 151 3.12 -2.82 -29.28
C ALA A 151 4.09 -1.98 -28.44
N ALA A 152 4.97 -2.65 -27.69
CA ALA A 152 6.24 -2.09 -27.24
C ALA A 152 7.37 -2.73 -28.07
N PRO A 153 8.38 -1.96 -28.52
CA PRO A 153 9.44 -2.45 -29.39
C PRO A 153 10.33 -3.48 -28.67
N PRO A 154 10.97 -4.39 -29.43
CA PRO A 154 11.79 -5.47 -28.88
C PRO A 154 13.16 -4.93 -28.46
N SER A 155 13.29 -4.50 -27.20
CA SER A 155 14.58 -4.22 -26.60
C SER A 155 14.63 -4.65 -25.13
N GLN A 156 15.53 -5.63 -24.90
CA GLN A 156 15.96 -6.26 -23.64
C GLN A 156 15.01 -7.30 -22.99
N PRO A 157 15.56 -8.46 -22.56
CA PRO A 157 14.83 -9.48 -21.79
C PRO A 157 14.56 -9.03 -20.34
N GLY A 158 13.73 -8.01 -20.15
CA GLY A 158 13.31 -7.53 -18.84
C GLY A 158 12.21 -8.38 -18.21
N ARG A 159 12.04 -8.27 -16.88
CA ARG A 159 10.83 -8.75 -16.21
C ARG A 159 9.60 -7.99 -16.67
N ASP A 160 8.43 -8.61 -16.59
CA ASP A 160 7.17 -7.95 -16.88
C ASP A 160 7.01 -6.71 -15.97
N PRO A 161 6.93 -5.49 -16.54
CA PRO A 161 6.77 -4.25 -15.78
C PRO A 161 5.59 -4.27 -14.81
N SER A 162 4.55 -5.07 -15.11
CA SER A 162 3.37 -5.20 -14.25
C SER A 162 3.69 -5.76 -12.85
N LEU A 163 4.82 -6.46 -12.69
CA LEU A 163 5.24 -7.02 -11.40
C LEU A 163 5.63 -5.93 -10.39
N GLN A 164 6.00 -4.73 -10.87
CA GLN A 164 6.29 -3.57 -10.03
C GLN A 164 5.02 -2.91 -9.47
N LEU A 165 3.85 -3.24 -10.02
CA LEU A 165 2.58 -2.73 -9.50
C LEU A 165 2.15 -3.50 -8.25
N PRO A 166 1.53 -2.82 -7.26
CA PRO A 166 0.82 -3.49 -6.19
C PRO A 166 -0.15 -4.54 -6.76
N TYR A 167 -0.23 -5.71 -6.13
CA TYR A 167 -1.05 -6.82 -6.65
C TYR A 167 -2.52 -6.44 -6.96
N PRO A 168 -3.20 -5.52 -6.25
CA PRO A 168 -4.56 -5.11 -6.58
C PRO A 168 -4.68 -4.22 -7.83
N LEU A 169 -3.56 -3.78 -8.40
CA LEU A 169 -3.48 -2.95 -9.60
C LEU A 169 -2.81 -3.66 -10.78
N ARG A 170 -2.51 -4.96 -10.66
CA ARG A 170 -1.94 -5.76 -11.75
C ARG A 170 -2.99 -6.04 -12.83
N PRO A 171 -2.58 -6.35 -14.07
CA PRO A 171 -3.50 -6.70 -15.15
C PRO A 171 -4.51 -7.77 -14.73
N GLY A 172 -5.79 -7.58 -15.12
CA GLY A 172 -6.89 -8.47 -14.74
C GLY A 172 -7.49 -8.21 -13.36
N SER A 173 -7.06 -7.17 -12.64
CA SER A 173 -7.63 -6.75 -11.35
C SER A 173 -8.81 -5.79 -11.46
N GLY A 174 -9.23 -5.42 -12.68
CA GLY A 174 -10.22 -4.38 -12.94
C GLY A 174 -9.63 -2.99 -13.16
N PHE A 175 -8.30 -2.88 -13.29
CA PHE A 175 -7.59 -1.64 -13.57
C PHE A 175 -6.60 -1.80 -14.72
N ARG A 176 -6.51 -0.77 -15.56
CA ARG A 176 -5.52 -0.63 -16.64
C ARG A 176 -4.91 0.77 -16.63
N ASN A 177 -3.88 0.99 -17.46
CA ASN A 177 -3.19 2.29 -17.57
C ASN A 177 -2.76 2.85 -16.20
N VAL A 178 -2.12 1.99 -15.39
CA VAL A 178 -1.75 2.32 -14.01
C VAL A 178 -0.42 3.08 -13.98
N GLU A 179 -0.42 4.24 -13.34
CA GLU A 179 0.74 5.11 -13.19
C GLU A 179 0.93 5.50 -11.72
N ALA A 180 2.15 5.36 -11.20
CA ALA A 180 2.48 5.80 -9.85
C ALA A 180 2.67 7.33 -9.81
N LEU A 181 2.06 8.01 -8.83
CA LEU A 181 2.27 9.44 -8.61
C LEU A 181 3.51 9.67 -7.75
N VAL A 182 4.67 9.77 -8.37
CA VAL A 182 5.97 9.87 -7.67
C VAL A 182 6.14 11.24 -6.99
N HIS A 183 6.66 11.27 -5.75
CA HIS A 183 7.13 12.51 -5.13
C HIS A 183 8.43 13.00 -5.79
N GLY A 184 8.72 14.31 -5.70
CA GLY A 184 9.94 14.90 -6.26
C GLY A 184 11.26 14.32 -5.73
N ASP A 185 11.23 13.54 -4.65
CA ASP A 185 12.39 12.84 -4.06
C ASP A 185 12.54 11.37 -4.52
N GLY A 186 11.69 10.91 -5.45
CA GLY A 186 11.76 9.55 -6.00
C GLY A 186 11.26 8.44 -5.07
N ARG A 187 10.68 8.76 -3.91
CA ARG A 187 10.09 7.74 -3.03
C ARG A 187 8.78 7.23 -3.62
N PRO A 188 8.52 5.91 -3.56
CA PRO A 188 7.28 5.34 -4.04
C PRO A 188 6.14 5.89 -3.20
N ASN A 189 5.31 6.70 -3.83
CA ASN A 189 4.07 7.14 -3.24
C ASN A 189 3.10 5.97 -3.33
N LEU A 190 2.42 5.66 -2.24
CA LEU A 190 1.35 4.65 -2.23
C LEU A 190 0.08 5.20 -2.91
N LEU A 191 0.24 6.00 -3.96
CA LEU A 191 -0.79 6.71 -4.69
C LEU A 191 -0.56 6.53 -6.20
N TYR A 192 -1.62 6.14 -6.89
CA TYR A 192 -1.60 5.77 -8.29
C TYR A 192 -2.75 6.46 -9.02
N VAL A 193 -2.59 6.71 -10.31
CA VAL A 193 -3.68 6.95 -11.25
C VAL A 193 -3.93 5.64 -11.98
N ALA A 194 -5.20 5.31 -12.19
CA ALA A 194 -5.59 4.13 -12.94
C ALA A 194 -6.89 4.37 -13.70
N GLU A 195 -7.11 3.59 -14.74
CA GLU A 195 -8.37 3.52 -15.46
C GLU A 195 -9.16 2.28 -15.03
N GLN A 196 -10.41 2.45 -14.63
CA GLN A 196 -11.28 1.32 -14.30
C GLN A 196 -11.68 0.56 -15.57
N GLU A 197 -11.45 -0.76 -15.57
CA GLU A 197 -11.91 -1.64 -16.64
C GLU A 197 -13.46 -1.65 -16.67
N GLY A 198 -14.03 -1.63 -17.86
CA GLY A 198 -15.48 -1.58 -18.07
C GLY A 198 -16.05 -0.17 -18.18
N SER A 199 -15.73 0.74 -17.24
CA SER A 199 -16.24 2.13 -17.30
C SER A 199 -15.33 3.09 -18.05
N GLY A 200 -14.02 2.82 -18.13
CA GLY A 200 -13.03 3.76 -18.65
C GLY A 200 -12.80 4.98 -17.74
N ARG A 201 -13.38 5.01 -16.54
CA ARG A 201 -13.25 6.13 -15.60
C ARG A 201 -11.83 6.19 -15.06
N GLN A 202 -11.20 7.35 -15.17
CA GLN A 202 -9.93 7.66 -14.51
C GLN A 202 -10.17 7.85 -13.00
N VAL A 203 -9.36 7.19 -12.18
CA VAL A 203 -9.46 7.18 -10.72
C VAL A 203 -8.09 7.36 -10.08
N ALA A 204 -8.07 7.88 -8.86
CA ALA A 204 -6.89 7.83 -8.01
C ALA A 204 -7.03 6.64 -7.04
N VAL A 205 -5.95 5.87 -6.86
CA VAL A 205 -5.89 4.71 -5.96
C VAL A 205 -4.80 4.94 -4.92
N LYS A 206 -5.19 4.98 -3.64
CA LYS A 206 -4.29 5.15 -2.50
C LYS A 206 -4.23 3.86 -1.66
N PHE A 207 -3.04 3.47 -1.21
CA PHE A 207 -2.86 2.45 -0.18
C PHE A 207 -2.48 3.11 1.14
N ALA A 208 -3.36 3.02 2.12
CA ALA A 208 -3.14 3.56 3.47
C ALA A 208 -2.81 2.44 4.44
N SER A 209 -1.85 2.67 5.35
CA SER A 209 -1.46 1.69 6.38
C SER A 209 -2.49 1.53 7.49
N THR A 210 -3.27 2.58 7.77
CA THR A 210 -4.38 2.53 8.72
C THR A 210 -5.37 3.61 8.35
N ILE A 211 -6.63 3.24 8.09
CA ILE A 211 -7.73 4.20 7.97
C ILE A 211 -8.83 3.77 8.94
N SER A 212 -9.26 4.69 9.79
CA SER A 212 -10.34 4.41 10.72
C SER A 212 -11.69 4.36 9.99
N GLU A 213 -12.66 3.67 10.59
CA GLU A 213 -14.04 3.72 10.06
C GLU A 213 -14.58 5.15 10.04
N TYR A 214 -14.27 5.95 11.07
CA TYR A 214 -14.62 7.37 11.13
C TYR A 214 -14.01 8.17 10.00
N ALA A 215 -12.74 7.95 9.66
CA ALA A 215 -12.09 8.63 8.55
C ALA A 215 -12.82 8.38 7.21
N THR A 216 -13.22 7.13 6.99
CA THR A 216 -14.00 6.75 5.79
C THR A 216 -15.37 7.43 5.78
N ARG A 217 -16.05 7.51 6.93
CA ARG A 217 -17.35 8.16 7.08
C ARG A 217 -17.27 9.67 6.86
N VAL A 218 -16.27 10.34 7.44
CA VAL A 218 -16.00 11.76 7.22
C VAL A 218 -15.72 12.04 5.75
N HIS A 219 -14.85 11.25 5.11
CA HIS A 219 -14.55 11.39 3.68
C HIS A 219 -15.85 11.31 2.85
N ARG A 220 -16.69 10.29 3.07
CA ARG A 220 -17.97 10.16 2.35
C ARG A 220 -18.92 11.34 2.59
N ALA A 221 -19.07 11.78 3.84
CA ALA A 221 -19.94 12.90 4.18
C ALA A 221 -19.46 14.20 3.52
N TRP A 222 -18.16 14.49 3.56
CA TRP A 222 -17.58 15.66 2.91
C TRP A 222 -17.67 15.56 1.39
N ALA A 223 -17.52 14.36 0.81
CA ALA A 223 -17.70 14.16 -0.62
C ALA A 223 -19.15 14.40 -1.07
N ALA A 224 -20.13 13.90 -0.31
CA ALA A 224 -21.55 14.14 -0.55
C ALA A 224 -21.93 15.63 -0.46
N ALA A 225 -21.24 16.40 0.39
CA ALA A 225 -21.37 17.85 0.49
C ALA A 225 -20.60 18.62 -0.60
N GLY A 226 -19.89 17.95 -1.51
CA GLY A 226 -19.09 18.60 -2.54
C GLY A 226 -17.76 19.17 -2.07
N LEU A 227 -17.24 18.71 -0.92
CA LEU A 227 -16.07 19.24 -0.21
C LEU A 227 -14.85 18.30 -0.23
N ALA A 228 -14.99 17.09 -0.76
CA ALA A 228 -13.93 16.09 -0.94
C ALA A 228 -14.15 15.31 -2.25
N PRO A 229 -13.12 14.69 -2.86
CA PRO A 229 -13.34 13.80 -4.00
C PRO A 229 -14.22 12.61 -3.60
N GLU A 230 -15.03 12.10 -4.52
CA GLU A 230 -15.86 10.92 -4.27
C GLU A 230 -15.02 9.70 -3.85
N LEU A 231 -15.39 9.02 -2.76
CA LEU A 231 -14.79 7.75 -2.34
C LEU A 231 -15.54 6.58 -2.96
N LEU A 232 -15.01 6.05 -4.06
CA LEU A 232 -15.64 5.00 -4.88
C LEU A 232 -15.54 3.61 -4.25
N ALA A 233 -14.40 3.31 -3.61
CA ALA A 233 -14.22 2.04 -2.89
C ALA A 233 -13.27 2.20 -1.71
N ASN A 234 -13.55 1.43 -0.65
CA ASN A 234 -12.65 1.19 0.48
C ASN A 234 -12.54 -0.34 0.65
N ARG A 235 -11.34 -0.90 0.45
CA ARG A 235 -11.09 -2.34 0.50
C ARG A 235 -9.91 -2.66 1.44
N PRO A 236 -10.17 -3.22 2.62
CA PRO A 236 -9.12 -3.77 3.47
C PRO A 236 -8.38 -4.91 2.75
N LEU A 237 -7.06 -4.89 2.78
CA LEU A 237 -6.20 -5.91 2.18
C LEU A 237 -5.63 -6.85 3.23
N HIS A 238 -5.32 -8.08 2.83
CA HIS A 238 -4.76 -9.08 3.74
C HIS A 238 -3.37 -8.73 4.30
N CYS A 239 -2.64 -7.79 3.66
CA CYS A 239 -1.36 -7.28 4.14
C CYS A 239 -1.49 -6.18 5.22
N GLY A 240 -2.71 -5.89 5.69
CA GLY A 240 -2.96 -4.86 6.71
C GLY A 240 -3.13 -3.45 6.14
N LEU A 241 -2.82 -3.22 4.86
CA LEU A 241 -3.13 -1.97 4.18
C LEU A 241 -4.61 -1.90 3.79
N THR A 242 -5.09 -0.69 3.51
CA THR A 242 -6.41 -0.45 2.93
C THR A 242 -6.26 0.24 1.58
N MET A 243 -6.90 -0.31 0.55
CA MET A 243 -6.97 0.29 -0.77
C MET A 243 -8.19 1.20 -0.87
N LEU A 244 -7.95 2.48 -1.17
CA LEU A 244 -8.96 3.50 -1.40
C LEU A 244 -8.96 3.84 -2.88
N VAL A 245 -10.13 3.74 -3.52
CA VAL A 245 -10.35 4.19 -4.90
C VAL A 245 -11.19 5.44 -4.83
N MET A 246 -10.70 6.54 -5.39
CA MET A 246 -11.33 7.85 -5.30
C MET A 246 -11.42 8.52 -6.67
N GLU A 247 -12.34 9.49 -6.80
CA GLU A 247 -12.38 10.42 -7.92
C GLU A 247 -11.00 11.05 -8.14
N ARG A 248 -10.55 11.08 -9.39
CA ARG A 248 -9.32 11.77 -9.77
C ARG A 248 -9.63 13.24 -10.01
N LEU A 249 -8.98 14.12 -9.25
CA LEU A 249 -9.02 15.56 -9.47
C LEU A 249 -7.76 15.96 -10.26
N GLY A 250 -7.87 16.03 -11.59
CA GLY A 250 -6.73 16.32 -12.45
C GLY A 250 -6.74 17.71 -13.11
N PRO A 251 -5.59 18.15 -13.65
CA PRO A 251 -5.48 19.43 -14.34
C PRO A 251 -6.41 19.57 -15.54
N GLU A 252 -6.73 18.46 -16.21
CA GLU A 252 -7.66 18.44 -17.34
C GLU A 252 -9.10 18.85 -16.96
N ASP A 253 -9.46 18.71 -15.69
CA ASP A 253 -10.75 19.14 -15.13
C ASP A 253 -10.67 20.51 -14.43
N GLY A 254 -9.53 21.20 -14.55
CA GLY A 254 -9.25 22.50 -13.96
C GLY A 254 -8.78 22.47 -12.51
N TRP A 255 -8.46 21.29 -11.97
CA TRP A 255 -7.99 21.16 -10.59
C TRP A 255 -6.48 21.35 -10.48
N ASP A 256 -6.06 22.12 -9.48
CA ASP A 256 -4.66 22.28 -9.12
C ASP A 256 -4.47 22.13 -7.60
N ALA A 257 -3.30 21.65 -7.20
CA ALA A 257 -2.95 21.52 -5.80
C ALA A 257 -2.61 22.88 -5.21
N PHE A 258 -3.12 23.21 -4.02
CA PHE A 258 -2.97 24.54 -3.44
C PHE A 258 -1.50 24.95 -3.29
N TYR A 259 -0.63 24.01 -2.94
CA TYR A 259 0.81 24.26 -2.80
C TYR A 259 1.50 24.69 -4.11
N LYS A 260 0.93 24.38 -5.29
CA LYS A 260 1.50 24.79 -6.60
C LYS A 260 1.15 26.23 -6.99
N LEU A 261 0.20 26.85 -6.30
CA LEU A 261 -0.27 28.20 -6.65
C LEU A 261 0.77 29.27 -6.36
N ALA A 262 0.75 30.35 -7.13
CA ALA A 262 1.61 31.50 -6.87
C ALA A 262 1.38 32.10 -5.46
N PRO A 263 2.41 32.57 -4.73
CA PRO A 263 2.27 33.05 -3.36
C PRO A 263 1.22 34.16 -3.14
N GLN A 264 1.05 35.06 -4.11
CA GLN A 264 0.02 36.11 -4.05
C GLN A 264 -1.40 35.53 -4.18
N LEU A 265 -1.55 34.44 -4.94
CA LEU A 265 -2.81 33.74 -5.10
C LEU A 265 -3.15 32.92 -3.87
N LYS A 266 -2.17 32.18 -3.31
CA LYS A 266 -2.30 31.48 -2.03
C LYS A 266 -2.84 32.41 -0.93
N ARG A 267 -2.23 33.59 -0.77
CA ARG A 267 -2.68 34.61 0.22
C ARG A 267 -4.12 35.06 -0.01
N ARG A 268 -4.52 35.30 -1.26
CA ARG A 268 -5.89 35.71 -1.61
C ARG A 268 -6.93 34.62 -1.33
N LEU A 269 -6.58 33.36 -1.57
CA LEU A 269 -7.50 32.22 -1.45
C LEU A 269 -7.55 31.62 -0.04
N SER A 270 -6.57 31.90 0.83
CA SER A 270 -6.47 31.29 2.16
C SER A 270 -7.72 31.48 3.01
N GLU A 271 -8.28 32.69 3.06
CA GLU A 271 -9.50 32.95 3.84
C GLU A 271 -10.72 32.21 3.27
N GLU A 272 -10.78 32.03 1.96
CA GLU A 272 -11.85 31.27 1.32
C GLU A 272 -11.72 29.77 1.61
N VAL A 273 -10.50 29.22 1.65
CA VAL A 273 -10.26 27.85 2.11
C VAL A 273 -10.69 27.68 3.57
N LEU A 274 -10.38 28.62 4.45
CA LEU A 274 -10.82 28.59 5.85
C LEU A 274 -12.35 28.65 5.98
N ARG A 275 -13.02 29.46 5.16
CA ARG A 275 -14.49 29.53 5.12
C ARG A 275 -15.10 28.20 4.67
N ILE A 276 -14.54 27.58 3.63
CA ILE A 276 -15.02 26.29 3.12
C ILE A 276 -14.71 25.16 4.12
N LEU A 277 -13.57 25.22 4.80
CA LEU A 277 -13.22 24.29 5.88
C LEU A 277 -14.21 24.40 7.04
N ALA A 278 -14.63 25.61 7.42
CA ALA A 278 -15.65 25.80 8.44
C ALA A 278 -17.01 25.19 8.03
N THR A 279 -17.37 25.27 6.74
CA THR A 279 -18.52 24.55 6.19
C THR A 279 -18.35 23.03 6.32
N ALA A 280 -17.17 22.50 5.97
CA ALA A 280 -16.86 21.08 6.06
C ALA A 280 -16.92 20.56 7.52
N HIS A 281 -16.39 21.33 8.45
CA HIS A 281 -16.49 21.10 9.90
C HIS A 281 -17.93 21.00 10.40
N GLY A 282 -18.86 21.73 9.77
CA GLY A 282 -20.28 21.73 10.09
C GLY A 282 -21.09 20.61 9.43
N VAL A 283 -20.51 19.81 8.53
CA VAL A 283 -21.19 18.67 7.92
C VAL A 283 -21.44 17.59 8.97
N ASP A 284 -22.70 17.22 9.14
CA ASP A 284 -23.10 16.11 10.02
C ASP A 284 -22.70 14.76 9.41
N VAL A 285 -22.04 13.93 10.22
CA VAL A 285 -21.55 12.61 9.80
C VAL A 285 -22.42 11.52 10.41
N ASP A 286 -23.46 11.13 9.65
CA ASP A 286 -24.47 10.12 10.01
C ASP A 286 -25.16 10.37 11.37
N GLY A 287 -25.54 11.63 11.64
CA GLY A 287 -26.21 12.02 12.89
C GLY A 287 -25.29 12.07 14.11
N GLN A 288 -23.96 11.96 13.93
CA GLN A 288 -22.99 11.98 15.03
C GLN A 288 -22.33 13.36 15.23
N GLY A 289 -22.77 14.38 14.50
CA GLY A 289 -22.24 15.74 14.58
C GLY A 289 -21.09 16.01 13.60
N GLY A 290 -20.39 17.11 13.86
CA GLY A 290 -19.32 17.61 13.00
C GLY A 290 -18.03 16.78 13.03
N ALA A 291 -17.17 17.07 12.05
CA ALA A 291 -15.92 16.35 11.83
C ALA A 291 -14.69 17.24 11.93
N VAL A 292 -13.52 16.60 12.00
CA VAL A 292 -12.19 17.19 11.89
C VAL A 292 -11.39 16.43 10.82
N HIS A 293 -10.50 17.14 10.15
CA HIS A 293 -9.57 16.56 9.17
C HIS A 293 -8.28 16.05 9.84
N ALA A 294 -7.80 16.78 10.86
CA ALA A 294 -6.60 16.51 11.66
C ALA A 294 -5.24 16.52 10.93
N ASP A 295 -5.20 16.90 9.64
CA ASP A 295 -3.95 17.08 8.88
C ASP A 295 -4.14 18.16 7.78
N MET A 296 -4.69 19.31 8.16
CA MET A 296 -4.90 20.43 7.23
C MET A 296 -3.58 21.09 6.80
N ARG A 297 -3.14 20.80 5.57
CA ARG A 297 -1.91 21.35 4.95
C ARG A 297 -2.14 21.72 3.49
N GLN A 298 -1.26 22.56 2.92
CA GLN A 298 -1.38 22.99 1.50
C GLN A 298 -1.43 21.81 0.52
N ALA A 299 -0.74 20.70 0.83
CA ALA A 299 -0.75 19.47 0.02
C ALA A 299 -2.09 18.72 0.03
N ASN A 300 -2.93 18.95 1.04
CA ASN A 300 -4.20 18.26 1.25
C ASN A 300 -5.39 19.10 0.75
N VAL A 301 -5.14 20.14 -0.04
CA VAL A 301 -6.16 21.03 -0.59
C VAL A 301 -6.01 21.13 -2.10
N MET A 302 -7.07 20.77 -2.83
CA MET A 302 -7.19 21.01 -4.27
C MET A 302 -8.13 22.18 -4.50
N VAL A 303 -7.79 23.03 -5.47
CA VAL A 303 -8.63 24.14 -5.89
C VAL A 303 -8.93 24.03 -7.37
N ARG A 304 -10.14 24.43 -7.76
CA ARG A 304 -10.47 24.67 -9.16
C ARG A 304 -10.86 26.13 -9.32
N MET A 305 -10.05 26.82 -10.11
CA MET A 305 -10.19 28.25 -10.36
C MET A 305 -11.34 28.52 -11.32
N ARG A 306 -11.90 29.73 -11.25
CA ARG A 306 -12.88 30.20 -12.22
C ARG A 306 -12.16 30.39 -13.56
N GLU A 307 -12.64 29.80 -14.64
CA GLU A 307 -12.26 30.29 -15.96
C GLU A 307 -12.95 31.64 -16.16
N ASP A 308 -12.15 32.70 -16.25
CA ASP A 308 -12.62 34.04 -16.58
C ASP A 308 -13.18 34.03 -18.01
N GLY A 309 -14.49 34.30 -18.17
CA GLY A 309 -15.03 34.67 -19.49
C GLY A 309 -16.48 34.32 -19.82
N GLN A 310 -17.19 33.47 -19.05
CA GLN A 310 -18.62 33.20 -19.31
C GLN A 310 -19.47 33.33 -18.04
N GLU A 311 -20.41 34.26 -18.08
CA GLU A 311 -21.50 34.44 -17.11
C GLU A 311 -22.51 33.27 -17.22
N PRO A 312 -23.01 32.71 -16.09
CA PRO A 312 -22.65 33.03 -14.72
C PRO A 312 -21.34 32.36 -14.29
N ALA A 313 -20.47 33.15 -13.65
CA ALA A 313 -19.19 32.69 -13.12
C ALA A 313 -19.37 31.52 -12.14
N ARG A 314 -18.81 30.35 -12.44
CA ARG A 314 -18.83 29.20 -11.52
C ARG A 314 -18.07 29.54 -10.22
N PRO A 315 -18.51 29.09 -9.03
CA PRO A 315 -17.80 29.37 -7.78
C PRO A 315 -16.41 28.70 -7.75
N LEU A 316 -15.44 29.31 -7.04
CA LEU A 316 -14.20 28.62 -6.65
C LEU A 316 -14.59 27.32 -5.94
N GLN A 317 -14.03 26.21 -6.38
CA GLN A 317 -14.27 24.93 -5.70
C GLN A 317 -13.02 24.52 -4.95
N VAL A 318 -13.22 24.08 -3.71
CA VAL A 318 -12.16 23.55 -2.86
C VAL A 318 -12.54 22.13 -2.49
N ARG A 319 -11.59 21.20 -2.62
CA ARG A 319 -11.72 19.81 -2.20
C ARG A 319 -10.60 19.47 -1.24
N PHE A 320 -10.96 18.93 -0.08
CA PHE A 320 -10.02 18.43 0.90
C PHE A 320 -9.62 16.98 0.55
N LEU A 321 -8.34 16.66 0.74
CA LEU A 321 -7.74 15.37 0.43
C LEU A 321 -7.11 14.75 1.67
N ASP A 322 -6.80 13.46 1.64
CA ASP A 322 -5.99 12.78 2.67
C ASP A 322 -6.65 12.70 4.05
N PHE A 323 -7.75 11.95 4.11
CA PHE A 323 -8.58 11.77 5.30
C PHE A 323 -8.02 10.78 6.33
N ASP A 324 -6.78 10.30 6.20
CA ASP A 324 -6.26 9.19 7.02
C ASP A 324 -6.35 9.47 8.54
N TRP A 325 -6.26 10.73 8.94
CA TRP A 325 -6.30 11.15 10.36
C TRP A 325 -7.65 11.78 10.76
N SER A 326 -8.58 11.88 9.81
CA SER A 326 -9.88 12.51 10.05
C SER A 326 -10.78 11.66 10.93
N GLY A 327 -11.80 12.30 11.49
CA GLY A 327 -12.85 11.61 12.23
C GLY A 327 -13.80 12.58 12.91
N LEU A 328 -14.58 12.08 13.86
CA LEU A 328 -15.58 12.88 14.58
C LEU A 328 -14.91 13.77 15.63
N VAL A 329 -15.50 14.96 15.84
CA VAL A 329 -15.12 15.87 16.93
C VAL A 329 -15.28 15.16 18.27
N GLY A 330 -14.27 15.30 19.15
CA GLY A 330 -14.27 14.70 20.50
C GLY A 330 -13.94 13.21 20.56
N GLN A 331 -13.95 12.49 19.44
CA GLN A 331 -13.58 11.06 19.37
C GLN A 331 -12.20 10.85 18.75
N THR A 332 -11.80 11.75 17.84
CA THR A 332 -10.54 11.64 17.09
C THR A 332 -9.38 12.19 17.90
N ARG A 333 -8.24 11.48 17.89
CA ARG A 333 -6.99 11.88 18.54
C ARG A 333 -5.86 11.94 17.53
N LEU A 334 -4.94 12.87 17.72
CA LEU A 334 -3.75 13.00 16.90
C LEU A 334 -2.88 11.73 17.02
N PRO A 335 -2.29 11.24 15.92
CA PRO A 335 -1.55 9.97 15.93
C PRO A 335 -0.41 9.94 16.95
N PRO A 336 -0.09 8.75 17.53
CA PRO A 336 0.92 8.64 18.58
C PRO A 336 2.36 8.94 18.11
N PHE A 337 2.60 8.87 16.79
CA PHE A 337 3.88 9.15 16.15
C PHE A 337 3.95 10.56 15.56
N MET A 338 2.89 11.37 15.72
CA MET A 338 2.84 12.71 15.17
C MET A 338 3.83 13.64 15.87
N ARG A 339 4.67 14.34 15.09
CA ARG A 339 5.48 15.44 15.60
C ARG A 339 4.60 16.64 15.91
N GLN A 340 4.84 17.28 17.03
CA GLN A 340 4.15 18.51 17.39
C GLN A 340 4.46 19.61 16.36
N ARG A 341 3.42 20.07 15.64
CA ARG A 341 3.50 21.21 14.72
C ARG A 341 3.03 22.51 15.37
N LEU A 342 2.13 22.41 16.34
CA LEU A 342 1.57 23.54 17.06
C LEU A 342 1.69 23.35 18.58
N PRO A 343 1.96 24.42 19.35
CA PRO A 343 1.90 24.39 20.82
C PRO A 343 0.57 23.81 21.31
N GLY A 344 0.61 22.87 22.25
CA GLY A 344 -0.59 22.24 22.84
C GLY A 344 -1.24 21.10 22.03
N PHE A 345 -0.83 20.89 20.77
CA PHE A 345 -1.36 19.82 19.92
C PHE A 345 -0.31 18.73 19.67
N THR A 346 -0.26 17.76 20.58
CA THR A 346 0.72 16.65 20.58
C THR A 346 0.05 15.30 20.35
N ALA A 347 0.87 14.27 20.18
CA ALA A 347 0.44 12.87 20.09
C ALA A 347 -0.61 12.50 21.15
N GLY A 348 -1.73 11.92 20.72
CA GLY A 348 -2.82 11.46 21.60
C GLY A 348 -3.78 12.56 22.07
N VAL A 349 -3.50 13.85 21.84
CA VAL A 349 -4.44 14.94 22.12
C VAL A 349 -5.62 14.87 21.17
N ALA A 350 -6.81 15.27 21.64
CA ALA A 350 -8.01 15.29 20.80
C ALA A 350 -7.81 16.26 19.62
N ALA A 351 -8.12 15.80 18.42
CA ALA A 351 -8.16 16.67 17.25
C ALA A 351 -9.40 17.56 17.32
N THR A 352 -9.23 18.86 17.06
CA THR A 352 -10.30 19.85 17.12
C THR A 352 -10.42 20.61 15.80
N GLN A 353 -11.57 21.25 15.59
CA GLN A 353 -11.74 22.13 14.42
C GLN A 353 -10.85 23.38 14.52
N GLU A 354 -10.55 23.83 15.74
CA GLU A 354 -9.59 24.90 15.98
C GLU A 354 -8.18 24.47 15.56
N TYR A 355 -7.79 23.23 15.86
CA TYR A 355 -6.53 22.65 15.43
C TYR A 355 -6.38 22.71 13.91
N ASP A 356 -7.39 22.25 13.16
CA ASP A 356 -7.36 22.28 11.69
C ASP A 356 -7.16 23.70 11.14
N ARG A 357 -7.87 24.69 11.69
CA ARG A 357 -7.75 26.10 11.28
C ARG A 357 -6.40 26.70 11.66
N ALA A 358 -5.90 26.39 12.85
CA ALA A 358 -4.61 26.86 13.32
C ALA A 358 -3.46 26.24 12.50
N LEU A 359 -3.58 24.95 12.16
CA LEU A 359 -2.60 24.25 11.35
C LEU A 359 -2.55 24.84 9.94
N TRP A 360 -3.71 25.07 9.32
CA TRP A 360 -3.76 25.76 8.03
C TRP A 360 -3.07 27.12 8.05
N ARG A 361 -3.35 27.96 9.05
CA ARG A 361 -2.69 29.27 9.19
C ARG A 361 -1.17 29.15 9.39
N HIS A 362 -0.74 28.16 10.17
CA HIS A 362 0.68 27.89 10.35
C HIS A 362 1.36 27.46 9.05
N GLU A 363 0.75 26.55 8.30
CA GLU A 363 1.19 26.08 6.99
C GLU A 363 1.22 27.21 5.95
N MET A 364 0.30 28.18 6.03
CA MET A 364 0.31 29.36 5.17
C MET A 364 1.44 30.35 5.49
N ALA A 365 1.92 30.37 6.73
CA ALA A 365 2.97 31.28 7.19
C ALA A 365 4.38 30.66 7.10
N HIS A 366 4.50 29.34 7.28
CA HIS A 366 5.78 28.64 7.43
C HIS A 366 5.93 27.41 6.52
N GLY A 367 4.85 26.97 5.85
CA GLY A 367 4.94 25.86 4.92
C GLY A 367 5.73 26.29 3.70
N ASP A 368 6.85 25.61 3.45
CA ASP A 368 7.69 25.83 2.29
C ASP A 368 6.85 25.81 1.00
N ALA A 369 7.21 26.72 0.08
CA ALA A 369 6.54 26.94 -1.19
C ALA A 369 6.62 25.73 -2.12
#